data_AF-A0A2S8VDB5-F1
#
_entry.id   AF-A0A2S8VDB5-F1
#
_cell.length_a   1.000
_cell.length_b   1.000
_cell.length_c   1.000
_cell.angle_alpha   90.00
_cell.angle_beta   90.00
_cell.angle_gamma   90.00
#
_symmetry.space_group_name_H-M   'P 1'
#
loop_
_entity.id
_entity.type
_entity.pdbx_description
1 polymer ?
#
loop_
_entity_poly.entity_id
_entity_poly.type
_entity_poly.pdbx_seq_one_letter_code
_entity_poly.pdbx_strand_id
1 'polypeptide(L)'
;MMPARFFPLIRAAFAALALVAGLASASAQAQNAYGGMATDGDHTKVYSVAPEKNKQWAEMAAIAECKRAGGKGCKTLTTFWDSCMVYARNSRQDLFPGNSVAPEMAAKKAMRRCTAGSPDGNCRLTSLPVCAGPGYSAEDLAAAKRAKPADIEALSAKLDSRAYWGAVAENADGGAVYSDGYPSEDEAINTLLKWEDCKDCRKLLTYKDTCVGIAWIKGSEGRGTRFTALNPDSVSAREASRETCTAKTGAPACVAMVRCSGRAYMDGYKGQDAKSQ
;
A
#
# COMPACT_ATOMS: atom_id res chain seq x y z
N MET A 1 3.60 10.80 85.32
CA MET A 1 2.49 11.68 84.89
C MET A 1 3.08 12.94 84.24
N MET A 2 3.03 13.04 82.91
CA MET A 2 3.18 14.27 82.10
C MET A 2 2.73 13.96 80.66
N PRO A 3 2.25 14.95 79.88
CA PRO A 3 0.95 14.84 79.22
C PRO A 3 1.02 14.49 77.74
N ALA A 4 0.16 13.55 77.34
CA ALA A 4 -0.10 13.19 75.95
C ALA A 4 -1.06 14.20 75.30
N ARG A 5 -0.56 15.35 74.83
CA ARG A 5 -1.35 16.29 74.02
C ARG A 5 -0.51 17.09 73.02
N PHE A 6 0.18 16.45 72.08
CA PHE A 6 0.79 17.19 70.96
C PHE A 6 0.92 16.39 69.64
N PHE A 7 0.11 15.35 69.43
CA PHE A 7 0.19 14.52 68.22
C PHE A 7 -0.86 14.70 67.10
N PRO A 8 -1.96 15.50 67.21
CA PRO A 8 -2.93 15.53 66.11
C PRO A 8 -2.61 16.56 65.01
N LEU A 9 -1.72 17.54 65.25
CA LEU A 9 -1.49 18.64 64.30
C LEU A 9 -0.44 18.33 63.20
N ILE A 10 0.42 17.33 63.39
CA ILE A 10 1.46 17.00 62.39
C ILE A 10 0.92 16.13 61.25
N ARG A 11 -0.18 15.39 61.47
CA ARG A 11 -0.80 14.55 60.41
C ARG A 11 -1.64 15.34 59.40
N ALA A 12 -2.11 16.53 59.75
CA ALA A 12 -2.90 17.36 58.83
C ALA A 12 -2.04 18.09 57.78
N ALA A 13 -0.79 18.43 58.11
CA ALA A 13 0.11 19.14 57.19
C ALA A 13 0.61 18.25 56.01
N PHE A 14 0.81 16.95 56.24
CA PHE A 14 1.24 16.02 55.19
C PHE A 14 0.09 15.55 54.28
N ALA A 15 -1.16 15.56 54.76
CA ALA A 15 -2.31 15.25 53.91
C ALA A 15 -2.62 16.37 52.91
N ALA A 16 -2.37 17.64 53.29
CA ALA A 16 -2.57 18.78 52.39
C ALA A 16 -1.52 18.85 51.27
N LEU A 17 -0.27 18.43 51.52
CA LEU A 17 0.77 18.40 50.48
C LEU A 17 0.62 17.23 49.48
N ALA A 18 -0.04 16.13 49.88
CA ALA A 18 -0.35 15.03 48.97
C ALA A 18 -1.51 15.33 48.01
N LEU A 19 -2.39 16.27 48.35
CA LEU A 19 -3.53 16.67 47.51
C LEU A 19 -3.15 17.67 46.41
N VAL A 20 -2.04 18.40 46.53
CA VAL A 20 -1.58 19.35 45.50
C VAL A 20 -0.62 18.68 44.50
N ALA A 21 0.07 17.61 44.89
CA ALA A 21 0.94 16.84 43.97
C ALA A 21 0.15 15.94 43.00
N GLY A 22 -1.10 15.58 43.31
CA GLY A 22 -1.96 14.74 42.47
C GLY A 22 -2.68 15.46 41.33
N LEU A 23 -2.60 16.79 41.28
CA LEU A 23 -3.25 17.62 40.25
C LEU A 23 -2.26 18.23 39.25
N ALA A 24 -0.97 17.89 39.35
CA ALA A 24 0.00 18.12 38.28
C ALA A 24 -0.24 17.14 37.12
N SER A 25 -1.38 17.35 36.46
CA SER A 25 -1.51 17.31 35.01
C SER A 25 -0.79 16.17 34.27
N ALA A 26 -1.55 15.09 34.02
CA ALA A 26 -1.39 14.28 32.80
C ALA A 26 -1.37 15.14 31.51
N SER A 27 -1.72 16.43 31.59
CA SER A 27 -1.64 17.40 30.49
C SER A 27 -0.24 18.00 30.23
N ALA A 28 0.76 17.81 31.10
CA ALA A 28 2.12 18.30 30.83
C ALA A 28 2.91 17.38 29.88
N GLN A 29 2.65 16.07 29.91
CA GLN A 29 3.28 15.10 28.99
C GLN A 29 2.67 15.10 27.59
N ALA A 30 1.52 15.76 27.39
CA ALA A 30 0.82 15.80 26.10
C ALA A 30 1.23 16.97 25.19
N GLN A 31 1.86 18.03 25.71
CA GLN A 31 2.11 19.25 24.94
C GLN A 31 3.12 19.06 23.79
N ASN A 32 4.03 18.09 23.90
CA ASN A 32 5.08 17.81 22.93
C ASN A 32 5.12 16.32 22.54
N ALA A 33 3.99 15.75 22.11
CA ALA A 33 3.93 14.38 21.60
C ALA A 33 4.33 14.31 20.12
N TYR A 34 5.50 13.74 19.84
CA TYR A 34 6.03 13.53 18.50
C TYR A 34 5.71 12.11 18.01
N GLY A 35 5.61 11.95 16.70
CA GLY A 35 5.63 10.66 16.03
C GLY A 35 6.87 10.55 15.16
N GLY A 36 7.34 9.32 14.94
CA GLY A 36 8.48 8.99 14.10
C GLY A 36 8.12 7.88 13.13
N MET A 37 8.64 7.96 11.91
CA MET A 37 8.56 6.88 10.92
C MET A 37 9.95 6.52 10.40
N ALA A 38 10.16 5.24 10.18
CA ALA A 38 11.39 4.67 9.63
C ALA A 38 11.06 3.62 8.56
N THR A 39 12.06 3.22 7.80
CA THR A 39 11.97 2.14 6.82
C THR A 39 13.26 1.33 6.81
N ASP A 40 13.22 0.11 6.30
CA ASP A 40 14.39 -0.70 6.04
C ASP A 40 15.14 -0.23 4.78
N GLY A 41 16.35 -0.75 4.54
CA GLY A 41 17.24 -0.31 3.46
C GLY A 41 16.61 -0.46 2.07
N ASP A 42 15.82 -1.50 1.89
CA ASP A 42 15.11 -1.85 0.64
C ASP A 42 13.71 -1.22 0.54
N HIS A 43 13.34 -0.43 1.55
CA HIS A 43 12.05 0.25 1.71
C HIS A 43 10.86 -0.71 1.63
N THR A 44 11.03 -1.98 1.99
CA THR A 44 9.98 -2.98 1.94
C THR A 44 8.89 -2.75 2.99
N LYS A 45 9.22 -2.11 4.11
CA LYS A 45 8.27 -1.82 5.19
C LYS A 45 8.47 -0.43 5.78
N VAL A 46 7.36 0.19 6.20
CA VAL A 46 7.36 1.42 7.00
C VAL A 46 7.03 1.05 8.44
N TYR A 47 7.84 1.56 9.36
CA TYR A 47 7.71 1.40 10.80
C TYR A 47 7.35 2.74 11.41
N SER A 48 6.53 2.73 12.45
CA SER A 48 6.07 3.97 13.06
C SER A 48 5.98 3.85 14.57
N VAL A 49 6.28 4.95 15.26
CA VAL A 49 6.14 5.11 16.71
C VAL A 49 5.42 6.42 17.00
N ALA A 50 4.53 6.39 17.99
CA ALA A 50 3.89 7.54 18.60
C ALA A 50 3.19 7.10 19.90
N PRO A 51 3.09 7.95 20.93
CA PRO A 51 3.73 9.26 21.06
C PRO A 51 5.14 9.16 21.67
N GLU A 52 6.02 10.08 21.29
CA GLU A 52 7.39 10.23 21.79
C GLU A 52 7.63 11.64 22.33
N LYS A 53 8.55 11.78 23.30
CA LYS A 53 8.70 13.01 24.09
C LYS A 53 9.25 14.22 23.30
N ASN A 54 10.02 13.95 22.27
CA ASN A 54 10.63 14.96 21.40
C ASN A 54 11.03 14.32 20.07
N LYS A 55 11.44 15.16 19.12
CA LYS A 55 11.89 14.74 17.79
C LYS A 55 12.99 13.67 17.84
N GLN A 56 14.05 13.86 18.63
CA GLN A 56 15.18 12.92 18.68
C GLN A 56 14.75 11.53 19.17
N TRP A 57 13.88 11.48 20.18
CA TRP A 57 13.34 10.21 20.69
C TRP A 57 12.44 9.53 19.67
N ALA A 58 11.62 10.30 18.93
CA ALA A 58 10.83 9.78 17.82
C ALA A 58 11.68 9.14 16.72
N GLU A 59 12.79 9.78 16.32
CA GLU A 59 13.72 9.21 15.33
C GLU A 59 14.34 7.91 15.84
N MET A 60 14.89 7.94 17.05
CA MET A 60 15.55 6.77 17.64
C MET A 60 14.59 5.60 17.84
N ALA A 61 13.38 5.86 18.33
CA ALA A 61 12.36 4.85 18.55
C ALA A 61 11.84 4.26 17.24
N ALA A 62 11.67 5.05 16.18
CA ALA A 62 11.28 4.54 14.86
C ALA A 62 12.36 3.61 14.27
N ILE A 63 13.63 3.99 14.38
CA ILE A 63 14.77 3.13 13.99
C ILE A 63 14.81 1.86 14.83
N ALA A 64 14.62 1.98 16.15
CA ALA A 64 14.61 0.83 17.06
C ALA A 64 13.47 -0.14 16.71
N GLU A 65 12.29 0.37 16.37
CA GLU A 65 11.16 -0.43 15.93
C GLU A 65 11.44 -1.20 14.64
N CYS A 66 12.06 -0.53 13.65
CA CYS A 66 12.54 -1.19 12.42
C CYS A 66 13.51 -2.34 12.73
N LYS A 67 14.52 -2.08 13.58
CA LYS A 67 15.51 -3.09 13.97
C LYS A 67 14.88 -4.25 14.75
N ARG A 68 13.98 -3.95 15.68
CA ARG A 68 13.25 -4.93 16.49
C ARG A 68 12.40 -5.87 15.63
N ALA A 69 11.84 -5.35 14.54
CA ALA A 69 11.09 -6.12 13.55
C ALA A 69 11.97 -6.86 12.54
N GLY A 70 13.30 -6.87 12.71
CA GLY A 70 14.25 -7.57 11.84
C GLY A 70 14.65 -6.81 10.57
N GLY A 71 14.28 -5.53 10.45
CA GLY A 71 14.70 -4.69 9.33
C GLY A 71 16.22 -4.48 9.30
N LYS A 72 16.80 -4.51 8.09
CA LYS A 72 18.21 -4.21 7.84
C LYS A 72 18.36 -2.82 7.23
N GLY A 73 19.46 -2.13 7.49
CA GLY A 73 19.69 -0.79 6.92
C GLY A 73 18.64 0.26 7.33
N CYS A 74 18.08 0.12 8.54
CA CYS A 74 17.01 0.99 9.02
C CYS A 74 17.39 2.47 8.97
N LYS A 75 16.51 3.29 8.38
CA LYS A 75 16.67 4.73 8.26
C LYS A 75 15.38 5.47 8.59
N THR A 76 15.51 6.67 9.13
CA THR A 76 14.40 7.55 9.44
C THR A 76 13.81 8.07 8.15
N LEU A 77 12.48 8.02 8.03
CA LEU A 77 11.75 8.67 6.96
C LEU A 77 11.39 10.10 7.36
N THR A 78 10.76 10.26 8.53
CA THR A 78 10.27 11.55 8.99
C THR A 78 9.93 11.52 10.48
N THR A 79 9.88 12.70 11.08
CA THR A 79 9.24 12.96 12.36
C THR A 79 8.16 13.98 12.19
N PHE A 80 7.12 13.89 13.00
CA PHE A 80 5.99 14.79 12.92
C PHE A 80 5.46 15.11 14.31
N TRP A 81 4.83 16.26 14.44
CA TRP A 81 4.20 16.73 15.67
C TRP A 81 2.91 17.43 15.28
N ASP A 82 1.94 17.38 16.18
CA ASP A 82 0.58 17.92 16.02
C ASP A 82 -0.04 17.66 14.65
N SER A 83 0.19 16.47 14.12
CA SER A 83 -0.22 16.07 12.78
C SER A 83 -0.33 14.54 12.69
N CYS A 84 -1.00 14.08 11.64
CA CYS A 84 -1.00 12.69 11.23
C CYS A 84 -0.08 12.51 10.01
N MET A 85 0.70 11.43 10.02
CA MET A 85 1.61 11.05 8.95
C MET A 85 1.26 9.66 8.43
N VAL A 86 1.43 9.45 7.13
CA VAL A 86 1.34 8.14 6.48
C VAL A 86 2.15 8.14 5.19
N TYR A 87 2.54 6.97 4.71
CA TYR A 87 3.12 6.80 3.39
C TYR A 87 2.18 5.99 2.50
N ALA A 88 2.13 6.35 1.23
CA ALA A 88 1.67 5.47 0.16
C ALA A 88 2.89 4.88 -0.53
N ARG A 89 2.74 3.70 -1.12
CA ARG A 89 3.77 3.06 -1.93
C ARG A 89 3.22 2.67 -3.29
N ASN A 90 4.08 2.66 -4.31
CA ASN A 90 3.77 2.07 -5.60
C ASN A 90 4.35 0.65 -5.73
N SER A 91 4.16 0.04 -6.90
CA SER A 91 4.69 -1.28 -7.28
C SER A 91 6.23 -1.37 -7.16
N ARG A 92 6.94 -0.25 -7.39
CA ARG A 92 8.40 -0.14 -7.34
C ARG A 92 8.96 0.08 -5.93
N GLN A 93 8.10 0.06 -4.92
CA GLN A 93 8.43 0.34 -3.51
C GLN A 93 8.82 1.80 -3.23
N ASP A 94 8.59 2.73 -4.16
CA ASP A 94 8.78 4.16 -3.91
C ASP A 94 7.79 4.64 -2.84
N LEU A 95 8.24 5.46 -1.90
CA LEU A 95 7.45 5.93 -0.77
C LEU A 95 7.02 7.40 -0.95
N PHE A 96 5.71 7.65 -0.81
CA PHE A 96 5.09 8.95 -0.99
C PHE A 96 4.44 9.44 0.32
N PRO A 97 4.97 10.51 0.94
CA PRO A 97 4.48 10.95 2.25
C PRO A 97 3.16 11.71 2.13
N GLY A 98 2.31 11.57 3.16
CA GLY A 98 1.15 12.40 3.39
C GLY A 98 1.13 12.87 4.84
N ASN A 99 1.07 14.19 5.03
CA ASN A 99 1.02 14.82 6.35
C ASN A 99 -0.11 15.85 6.42
N SER A 100 -0.89 15.80 7.49
CA SER A 100 -1.98 16.75 7.74
C SER A 100 -2.46 16.66 9.18
N VAL A 101 -3.07 17.74 9.68
CA VAL A 101 -3.76 17.76 11.00
C VAL A 101 -5.00 16.85 11.07
N ALA A 102 -5.43 16.28 9.94
CA ALA A 102 -6.55 15.36 9.87
C ALA A 102 -6.07 14.04 9.24
N PRO A 103 -6.38 12.88 9.84
CA PRO A 103 -5.87 11.58 9.38
C PRO A 103 -6.30 11.29 7.94
N GLU A 104 -7.58 11.52 7.60
CA GLU A 104 -8.10 11.30 6.24
C GLU A 104 -7.38 12.17 5.21
N MET A 105 -7.05 13.41 5.55
CA MET A 105 -6.32 14.32 4.66
C MET A 105 -4.87 13.92 4.48
N ALA A 106 -4.22 13.38 5.51
CA ALA A 106 -2.88 12.80 5.39
C ALA A 106 -2.88 11.62 4.40
N ALA A 107 -3.83 10.69 4.54
CA ALA A 107 -4.00 9.56 3.62
C ALA A 107 -4.30 10.01 2.18
N LYS A 108 -5.24 10.96 1.99
CA LYS A 108 -5.53 11.55 0.67
C LYS A 108 -4.30 12.17 0.02
N LYS A 109 -3.47 12.90 0.78
CA LYS A 109 -2.24 13.51 0.27
C LYS A 109 -1.21 12.46 -0.16
N ALA A 110 -0.99 11.42 0.65
CA ALA A 110 -0.07 10.33 0.32
C ALA A 110 -0.48 9.64 -0.98
N MET A 111 -1.76 9.24 -1.09
CA MET A 111 -2.30 8.56 -2.26
C MET A 111 -2.22 9.44 -3.50
N ARG A 112 -2.64 10.70 -3.44
CA ARG A 112 -2.53 11.64 -4.58
C ARG A 112 -1.10 11.81 -5.07
N ARG A 113 -0.13 11.92 -4.14
CA ARG A 113 1.30 12.04 -4.49
C ARG A 113 1.81 10.77 -5.16
N CYS A 114 1.44 9.60 -4.64
CA CYS A 114 1.77 8.34 -5.28
C CYS A 114 1.16 8.23 -6.68
N THR A 115 -0.14 8.51 -6.83
CA THR A 115 -0.84 8.42 -8.12
C THR A 115 -0.24 9.38 -9.16
N ALA A 116 0.15 10.58 -8.74
CA ALA A 116 0.80 11.55 -9.62
C ALA A 116 2.27 11.19 -9.94
N GLY A 117 2.97 10.56 -9.00
CA GLY A 117 4.37 10.18 -9.14
C GLY A 117 4.63 8.80 -9.75
N SER A 118 3.60 7.96 -9.90
CA SER A 118 3.72 6.60 -10.43
C SER A 118 2.97 6.45 -11.77
N PRO A 119 3.69 6.36 -12.91
CA PRO A 119 3.08 6.20 -14.23
C PRO A 119 2.18 4.97 -14.35
N ASP A 120 2.48 3.88 -13.64
CA ASP A 120 1.69 2.64 -13.57
C ASP A 120 0.65 2.65 -12.45
N GLY A 121 0.64 3.68 -11.59
CA GLY A 121 -0.24 3.77 -10.43
C GLY A 121 0.14 2.75 -9.36
N ASN A 122 -0.80 1.89 -8.99
CA ASN A 122 -0.60 0.82 -8.01
C ASN A 122 -0.27 1.31 -6.61
N CYS A 123 -0.94 2.40 -6.25
CA CYS A 123 -0.73 3.08 -4.99
C CYS A 123 -1.52 2.41 -3.87
N ARG A 124 -0.84 2.16 -2.75
CA ARG A 124 -1.44 1.63 -1.52
C ARG A 124 -0.84 2.30 -0.30
N LEU A 125 -1.65 2.59 0.71
CA LEU A 125 -1.16 3.05 2.01
C LEU A 125 -0.33 1.96 2.70
N THR A 126 0.77 2.34 3.35
CA THR A 126 1.60 1.41 4.13
C THR A 126 0.99 1.08 5.48
N SER A 127 0.12 1.95 6.00
CA SER A 127 -0.59 1.84 7.26
C SER A 127 -1.82 2.76 7.23
N LEU A 128 -2.66 2.72 8.28
CA LEU A 128 -3.51 3.89 8.55
C LEU A 128 -2.64 5.06 9.02
N PRO A 129 -3.13 6.32 8.92
CA PRO A 129 -2.43 7.48 9.45
C PRO A 129 -2.07 7.34 10.92
N VAL A 130 -0.81 7.63 11.24
CA VAL A 130 -0.31 7.68 12.61
C VAL A 130 -0.36 9.13 13.05
N CYS A 131 -1.12 9.41 14.10
CA CYS A 131 -1.29 10.76 14.63
C CYS A 131 -0.46 10.96 15.91
N ALA A 132 0.07 12.15 16.08
CA ALA A 132 0.78 12.56 17.29
C ALA A 132 0.46 14.02 17.60
N GLY A 133 0.10 14.30 18.85
CA GLY A 133 -0.25 15.63 19.32
C GLY A 133 -1.37 15.60 20.37
N PRO A 134 -1.52 16.68 21.16
CA PRO A 134 -2.54 16.76 22.21
C PRO A 134 -3.97 16.88 21.68
N GLY A 135 -4.16 17.26 20.42
CA GLY A 135 -5.47 17.46 19.81
C GLY A 135 -6.18 16.19 19.31
N TYR A 136 -5.53 15.02 19.40
CA TYR A 136 -6.06 13.76 18.87
C TYR A 136 -6.75 12.92 19.94
N SER A 137 -7.86 12.27 19.55
CA SER A 137 -8.57 11.33 20.43
C SER A 137 -7.75 10.07 20.70
N ALA A 138 -8.10 9.33 21.75
CA ALA A 138 -7.45 8.04 22.04
C ALA A 138 -7.65 7.04 20.88
N GLU A 139 -8.78 7.15 20.18
CA GLU A 139 -9.12 6.39 18.98
C GLU A 139 -8.15 6.72 17.83
N ASP A 140 -7.94 8.01 17.53
CA ASP A 140 -7.03 8.46 16.48
C ASP A 140 -5.59 8.01 16.74
N LEU A 141 -5.14 8.14 18.00
CA LEU A 141 -3.79 7.72 18.40
C LEU A 141 -3.59 6.20 18.32
N ALA A 142 -4.65 5.41 18.52
CA ALA A 142 -4.59 3.95 18.47
C ALA A 142 -4.90 3.35 17.08
N ALA A 143 -5.47 4.13 16.16
CA ALA A 143 -6.02 3.65 14.89
C ALA A 143 -5.01 2.84 14.07
N ALA A 144 -3.82 3.40 13.82
CA ALA A 144 -2.79 2.72 13.04
C ALA A 144 -2.28 1.43 13.69
N LYS A 145 -2.19 1.38 15.02
CA LYS A 145 -1.74 0.20 15.76
C LYS A 145 -2.78 -0.93 15.76
N ARG A 146 -4.06 -0.59 15.72
CA ARG A 146 -5.19 -1.55 15.71
C ARG A 146 -5.63 -1.96 14.31
N ALA A 147 -5.13 -1.29 13.28
CA ALA A 147 -5.48 -1.52 11.90
C ALA A 147 -5.19 -2.97 11.47
N LYS A 148 -6.17 -3.60 10.83
CA LYS A 148 -5.98 -4.86 10.12
C LYS A 148 -5.53 -4.58 8.69
N PRO A 149 -4.87 -5.54 8.02
CA PRO A 149 -4.52 -5.41 6.61
C PRO A 149 -5.72 -5.03 5.71
N ALA A 150 -6.92 -5.53 6.04
CA ALA A 150 -8.15 -5.21 5.33
C ALA A 150 -8.58 -3.74 5.48
N ASP A 151 -8.33 -3.11 6.64
CA ASP A 151 -8.69 -1.70 6.87
C ASP A 151 -7.81 -0.78 6.03
N ILE A 152 -6.52 -1.11 5.94
CA ILE A 152 -5.54 -0.39 5.11
C ILE A 152 -5.91 -0.52 3.63
N GLU A 153 -6.31 -1.71 3.20
CA GLU A 153 -6.76 -1.92 1.82
C GLU A 153 -8.06 -1.22 1.51
N ALA A 154 -9.06 -1.31 2.39
CA ALA A 154 -10.32 -0.61 2.21
C ALA A 154 -10.11 0.91 2.08
N LEU A 155 -9.24 1.50 2.92
CA LEU A 155 -8.92 2.91 2.82
C LEU A 155 -8.13 3.23 1.53
N SER A 156 -7.13 2.41 1.18
CA SER A 156 -6.37 2.59 -0.06
C SER A 156 -7.29 2.56 -1.28
N ALA A 157 -8.21 1.59 -1.33
CA ALA A 157 -9.19 1.45 -2.38
C ALA A 157 -10.17 2.62 -2.45
N LYS A 158 -10.63 3.12 -1.29
CA LYS A 158 -11.51 4.30 -1.23
C LYS A 158 -10.82 5.57 -1.75
N LEU A 159 -9.52 5.72 -1.50
CA LEU A 159 -8.77 6.95 -1.79
C LEU A 159 -8.15 6.97 -3.18
N ASP A 160 -7.93 5.80 -3.76
CA ASP A 160 -7.38 5.68 -5.09
C ASP A 160 -8.49 5.69 -6.12
N SER A 161 -8.69 6.86 -6.72
CA SER A 161 -9.66 7.10 -7.78
C SER A 161 -9.19 6.66 -9.16
N ARG A 162 -8.00 6.05 -9.27
CA ARG A 162 -7.45 5.59 -10.55
C ARG A 162 -8.16 4.32 -11.00
N ALA A 163 -8.53 4.25 -12.27
CA ALA A 163 -8.92 2.99 -12.88
C ALA A 163 -7.67 2.18 -13.26
N TYR A 164 -7.84 0.88 -13.45
CA TYR A 164 -6.75 -0.03 -13.79
C TYR A 164 -7.07 -0.75 -15.09
N TRP A 165 -6.85 -0.06 -16.19
CA TRP A 165 -7.01 -0.59 -17.53
C TRP A 165 -5.75 -1.29 -18.02
N GLY A 166 -5.97 -2.44 -18.64
CA GLY A 166 -4.99 -3.14 -19.44
C GLY A 166 -5.43 -3.23 -20.90
N ALA A 167 -4.46 -3.42 -21.79
CA ALA A 167 -4.66 -3.63 -23.21
C ALA A 167 -3.74 -4.75 -23.71
N VAL A 168 -4.24 -5.52 -24.67
CA VAL A 168 -3.46 -6.50 -25.44
C VAL A 168 -3.54 -6.12 -26.90
N ALA A 169 -2.40 -6.13 -27.57
CA ALA A 169 -2.25 -5.98 -29.00
C ALA A 169 -1.39 -7.11 -29.55
N GLU A 170 -1.46 -7.31 -30.86
CA GLU A 170 -0.65 -8.27 -31.59
C GLU A 170 0.19 -7.52 -32.61
N ASN A 171 1.51 -7.75 -32.60
CA ASN A 171 2.42 -7.14 -33.55
C ASN A 171 2.41 -7.88 -34.91
N ALA A 172 3.14 -7.34 -35.89
CA ALA A 172 3.18 -7.90 -37.25
C ALA A 172 3.69 -9.36 -37.32
N ASP A 173 4.56 -9.75 -36.38
CA ASP A 173 5.10 -11.11 -36.27
C ASP A 173 4.16 -12.07 -35.50
N GLY A 174 2.97 -11.59 -35.14
CA GLY A 174 1.98 -12.33 -34.38
C GLY A 174 2.36 -12.51 -32.90
N GLY A 175 3.21 -11.66 -32.32
CA GLY A 175 3.50 -11.64 -30.89
C GLY A 175 2.48 -10.81 -30.11
N ALA A 176 1.94 -11.34 -29.00
CA ALA A 176 1.15 -10.55 -28.06
C ALA A 176 2.05 -9.54 -27.32
N VAL A 177 1.67 -8.28 -27.41
CA VAL A 177 2.20 -7.16 -26.64
C VAL A 177 1.10 -6.67 -25.70
N TYR A 178 1.43 -6.23 -24.49
CA TYR A 178 0.44 -5.86 -23.49
C TYR A 178 0.90 -4.68 -22.65
N SER A 179 -0.08 -3.98 -22.09
CA SER A 179 0.13 -2.85 -21.18
C SER A 179 -0.88 -2.95 -20.04
N ASP A 180 -0.47 -2.78 -18.79
CA ASP A 180 -1.33 -2.94 -17.60
C ASP A 180 -1.29 -1.69 -16.70
N GLY A 181 -2.36 -1.45 -15.94
CA GLY A 181 -2.36 -0.45 -14.87
C GLY A 181 -2.60 0.99 -15.29
N TYR A 182 -3.19 1.24 -16.46
CA TYR A 182 -3.45 2.60 -16.96
C TYR A 182 -4.74 3.21 -16.41
N PRO A 183 -4.80 4.54 -16.22
CA PRO A 183 -5.95 5.21 -15.60
C PRO A 183 -7.18 5.29 -16.51
N SER A 184 -7.02 5.02 -17.81
CA SER A 184 -8.10 5.00 -18.79
C SER A 184 -7.83 3.94 -19.86
N GLU A 185 -8.89 3.48 -20.53
CA GLU A 185 -8.77 2.55 -21.65
C GLU A 185 -7.92 3.15 -22.78
N ASP A 186 -8.14 4.43 -23.10
CA ASP A 186 -7.41 5.15 -24.13
C ASP A 186 -5.91 5.24 -23.82
N GLU A 187 -5.53 5.51 -22.57
CA GLU A 187 -4.11 5.54 -22.19
C GLU A 187 -3.47 4.15 -22.28
N ALA A 188 -4.19 3.08 -21.92
CA ALA A 188 -3.68 1.72 -22.07
C ALA A 188 -3.35 1.42 -23.54
N ILE A 189 -4.31 1.64 -24.44
CA ILE A 189 -4.14 1.35 -25.87
C ILE A 189 -3.11 2.29 -26.50
N ASN A 190 -3.25 3.60 -26.30
CA ASN A 190 -2.39 4.58 -26.97
C ASN A 190 -0.94 4.50 -26.50
N THR A 191 -0.70 4.09 -25.25
CA THR A 191 0.67 3.85 -24.78
C THR A 191 1.23 2.58 -25.41
N LEU A 192 0.46 1.49 -25.41
CA LEU A 192 0.86 0.22 -26.02
C LEU A 192 1.22 0.38 -27.50
N LEU A 193 0.40 1.09 -28.27
CA LEU A 193 0.63 1.33 -29.71
C LEU A 193 1.84 2.22 -30.01
N LYS A 194 2.39 2.93 -29.01
CA LYS A 194 3.62 3.74 -29.16
C LYS A 194 4.90 2.96 -28.88
N TRP A 195 4.81 1.73 -28.39
CA TRP A 195 5.98 0.91 -28.11
C TRP A 195 6.63 0.45 -29.43
N GLU A 196 7.96 0.36 -29.44
CA GLU A 196 8.72 -0.07 -30.62
C GLU A 196 8.28 -1.45 -31.11
N ASP A 197 8.01 -2.37 -30.17
CA ASP A 197 7.53 -3.73 -30.43
C ASP A 197 6.10 -3.79 -30.97
N CYS A 198 5.39 -2.65 -31.02
CA CYS A 198 4.00 -2.55 -31.45
C CYS A 198 3.83 -1.75 -32.76
N LYS A 199 4.88 -1.70 -33.59
CA LYS A 199 4.78 -1.16 -34.95
C LYS A 199 3.77 -2.00 -35.75
N ASP A 200 2.75 -1.33 -36.30
CA ASP A 200 1.64 -1.94 -37.03
C ASP A 200 0.80 -2.95 -36.21
N CYS A 201 0.79 -2.77 -34.89
CA CYS A 201 -0.01 -3.60 -33.98
C CYS A 201 -1.51 -3.54 -34.28
N ARG A 202 -2.16 -4.69 -34.15
CA ARG A 202 -3.62 -4.79 -34.07
C ARG A 202 -4.07 -4.92 -32.61
N LYS A 203 -4.95 -4.02 -32.15
CA LYS A 203 -5.63 -4.18 -30.85
C LYS A 203 -6.40 -5.51 -30.83
N LEU A 204 -6.17 -6.32 -29.80
CA LEU A 204 -6.93 -7.54 -29.55
C LEU A 204 -8.09 -7.24 -28.59
N LEU A 205 -7.79 -6.75 -27.40
CA LEU A 205 -8.80 -6.41 -26.39
C LEU A 205 -8.27 -5.45 -25.33
N THR A 206 -9.18 -4.95 -24.51
CA THR A 206 -8.93 -4.19 -23.29
C THR A 206 -9.66 -4.84 -22.12
N TYR A 207 -9.16 -4.61 -20.91
CA TYR A 207 -9.69 -5.21 -19.69
C TYR A 207 -9.49 -4.27 -18.52
N LYS A 208 -10.41 -4.31 -17.56
CA LYS A 208 -10.39 -3.49 -16.35
C LYS A 208 -10.78 -4.35 -15.15
N ASP A 209 -10.02 -4.23 -14.06
CA ASP A 209 -10.28 -4.91 -12.79
C ASP A 209 -10.51 -6.43 -12.95
N THR A 210 -9.73 -7.06 -13.83
CA THR A 210 -9.84 -8.49 -14.18
C THR A 210 -8.54 -9.00 -14.79
N CYS A 211 -8.48 -10.31 -15.06
CA CYS A 211 -7.40 -10.93 -15.83
C CYS A 211 -7.87 -11.36 -17.22
N VAL A 212 -6.95 -11.33 -18.18
CA VAL A 212 -7.07 -11.91 -19.51
C VAL A 212 -6.09 -13.08 -19.65
N GLY A 213 -6.62 -14.28 -19.88
CA GLY A 213 -5.84 -15.40 -20.39
C GLY A 213 -5.68 -15.28 -21.90
N ILE A 214 -4.51 -15.61 -22.42
CA ILE A 214 -4.17 -15.55 -23.85
C ILE A 214 -3.51 -16.87 -24.22
N ALA A 215 -4.06 -17.59 -25.20
CA ALA A 215 -3.52 -18.89 -25.63
C ALA A 215 -3.25 -18.98 -27.14
N TRP A 216 -2.31 -19.86 -27.51
CA TRP A 216 -1.90 -20.13 -28.89
C TRP A 216 -1.36 -21.56 -29.06
N ILE A 217 -1.30 -22.02 -30.31
CA ILE A 217 -0.73 -23.33 -30.64
C ILE A 217 0.80 -23.25 -30.50
N LYS A 218 1.41 -24.23 -29.84
CA LYS A 218 2.87 -24.27 -29.71
C LYS A 218 3.53 -24.34 -31.10
N GLY A 219 4.44 -23.40 -31.38
CA GLY A 219 5.17 -23.35 -32.66
C GLY A 219 4.44 -22.68 -33.81
N SER A 220 3.23 -22.14 -33.61
CA SER A 220 2.55 -21.32 -34.61
C SER A 220 2.91 -19.83 -34.48
N GLU A 221 2.87 -19.11 -35.60
CA GLU A 221 2.78 -17.65 -35.62
C GLU A 221 1.40 -17.20 -35.09
N GLY A 222 1.29 -15.97 -34.57
CA GLY A 222 0.02 -15.45 -34.02
C GLY A 222 -0.27 -15.89 -32.58
N ARG A 223 0.72 -15.73 -31.68
CA ARG A 223 0.62 -15.78 -30.22
C ARG A 223 -0.38 -14.75 -29.69
N GLY A 224 -1.67 -15.04 -29.79
CA GLY A 224 -2.74 -14.23 -29.21
C GLY A 224 -3.98 -14.04 -30.07
N THR A 225 -3.99 -14.52 -31.30
CA THR A 225 -5.03 -14.15 -32.29
C THR A 225 -6.49 -14.50 -31.93
N ARG A 226 -6.79 -15.51 -31.09
CA ARG A 226 -8.16 -16.12 -31.10
C ARG A 226 -8.72 -16.66 -29.79
N PHE A 227 -7.89 -16.88 -28.78
CA PHE A 227 -8.30 -17.61 -27.59
C PHE A 227 -7.97 -16.77 -26.37
N THR A 228 -8.90 -15.88 -26.05
CA THR A 228 -8.83 -15.02 -24.88
C THR A 228 -9.98 -15.32 -23.94
N ALA A 229 -9.71 -15.31 -22.64
CA ALA A 229 -10.75 -15.46 -21.62
C ALA A 229 -10.55 -14.42 -20.53
N LEU A 230 -11.62 -13.68 -20.20
CA LEU A 230 -11.63 -12.74 -19.08
C LEU A 230 -12.12 -13.45 -17.82
N ASN A 231 -11.36 -13.36 -16.74
CA ASN A 231 -11.76 -13.87 -15.44
C ASN A 231 -11.03 -13.11 -14.32
N PRO A 232 -11.69 -12.71 -13.23
CA PRO A 232 -11.01 -12.13 -12.07
C PRO A 232 -10.03 -13.10 -11.39
N ASP A 233 -10.22 -14.42 -11.53
CA ASP A 233 -9.21 -15.38 -11.14
C ASP A 233 -8.19 -15.61 -12.26
N SER A 234 -6.93 -15.30 -11.97
CA SER A 234 -5.83 -15.38 -12.96
C SER A 234 -5.59 -16.80 -13.50
N VAL A 235 -5.85 -17.83 -12.69
CA VAL A 235 -5.65 -19.22 -13.11
C VAL A 235 -6.80 -19.63 -14.03
N SER A 236 -8.04 -19.37 -13.64
CA SER A 236 -9.21 -19.62 -14.48
C SER A 236 -9.15 -18.86 -15.80
N ALA A 237 -8.69 -17.61 -15.82
CA ALA A 237 -8.49 -16.86 -17.07
C ALA A 237 -7.54 -17.62 -18.01
N ARG A 238 -6.38 -18.05 -17.49
CA ARG A 238 -5.37 -18.80 -18.26
C ARG A 238 -5.91 -20.13 -18.76
N GLU A 239 -6.46 -20.96 -17.87
CA GLU A 239 -6.92 -22.31 -18.23
C GLU A 239 -8.11 -22.26 -19.20
N ALA A 240 -9.06 -21.34 -19.02
CA ALA A 240 -10.16 -21.15 -19.96
C ALA A 240 -9.69 -20.74 -21.36
N SER A 241 -8.65 -19.89 -21.45
CA SER A 241 -8.05 -19.54 -22.75
C SER A 241 -7.38 -20.75 -23.41
N ARG A 242 -6.68 -21.59 -22.63
CA ARG A 242 -6.05 -22.82 -23.10
C ARG A 242 -7.07 -23.84 -23.59
N GLU A 243 -8.11 -24.10 -22.80
CA GLU A 243 -9.20 -25.01 -23.16
C GLU A 243 -9.89 -24.57 -24.45
N THR A 244 -10.16 -23.26 -24.58
CA THR A 244 -10.74 -22.69 -25.80
C THR A 244 -9.83 -22.91 -27.02
N CYS A 245 -8.51 -22.77 -26.85
CA CYS A 245 -7.53 -23.06 -27.90
C CYS A 245 -7.55 -24.53 -28.30
N THR A 246 -7.43 -25.45 -27.33
CA THR A 246 -7.42 -26.90 -27.58
C THR A 246 -8.71 -27.33 -28.27
N ALA A 247 -9.87 -26.89 -27.78
CA ALA A 247 -11.18 -27.26 -28.33
C ALA A 247 -11.39 -26.76 -29.77
N LYS A 248 -10.93 -25.55 -30.10
CA LYS A 248 -11.12 -24.97 -31.43
C LYS A 248 -10.12 -25.44 -32.48
N THR A 249 -8.96 -25.94 -32.06
CA THR A 249 -7.86 -26.28 -32.97
C THR A 249 -7.58 -27.78 -33.04
N GLY A 250 -8.05 -28.56 -32.06
CA GLY A 250 -7.66 -29.96 -31.89
C GLY A 250 -6.18 -30.15 -31.54
N ALA A 251 -5.43 -29.08 -31.28
CA ALA A 251 -4.01 -29.16 -30.96
C ALA A 251 -3.81 -29.73 -29.55
N PRO A 252 -2.95 -30.75 -29.38
CA PRO A 252 -2.80 -31.43 -28.09
C PRO A 252 -2.09 -30.60 -27.01
N ALA A 253 -1.44 -29.48 -27.38
CA ALA A 253 -0.74 -28.61 -26.41
C ALA A 253 -0.77 -27.13 -26.84
N CYS A 254 -1.83 -26.41 -26.44
CA CYS A 254 -1.84 -24.96 -26.49
C CYS A 254 -1.03 -24.37 -25.32
N VAL A 255 -0.20 -23.38 -25.62
CA VAL A 255 0.48 -22.56 -24.61
C VAL A 255 -0.48 -21.44 -24.19
N ALA A 256 -0.46 -21.08 -22.91
CA ALA A 256 -1.28 -19.98 -22.40
C ALA A 256 -0.53 -19.14 -21.37
N MET A 257 -0.74 -17.83 -21.44
CA MET A 257 -0.28 -16.84 -20.45
C MET A 257 -1.49 -16.10 -19.86
N VAL A 258 -1.26 -15.31 -18.83
CA VAL A 258 -2.28 -14.44 -18.25
C VAL A 258 -1.71 -13.04 -18.01
N ARG A 259 -2.53 -12.01 -18.25
CA ARG A 259 -2.28 -10.64 -17.81
C ARG A 259 -3.41 -10.18 -16.92
N CYS A 260 -3.12 -9.43 -15.86
CA CYS A 260 -4.14 -8.89 -14.97
C CYS A 260 -3.92 -7.41 -14.75
N SER A 261 -5.02 -6.66 -14.73
CA SER A 261 -5.04 -5.25 -14.40
C SER A 261 -6.15 -5.01 -13.39
N GLY A 262 -5.81 -4.36 -12.28
CA GLY A 262 -6.71 -4.19 -11.15
C GLY A 262 -5.96 -4.14 -9.83
N ARG A 263 -6.56 -3.51 -8.83
CA ARG A 263 -5.94 -3.36 -7.50
C ARG A 263 -5.57 -4.68 -6.84
N ALA A 264 -6.40 -5.71 -7.02
CA ALA A 264 -6.17 -7.03 -6.46
C ALA A 264 -4.91 -7.73 -7.02
N TYR A 265 -4.34 -7.23 -8.13
CA TYR A 265 -3.23 -7.86 -8.85
C TYR A 265 -1.92 -7.07 -8.76
N MET A 266 -1.88 -6.03 -7.92
CA MET A 266 -0.73 -5.10 -7.78
C MET A 266 0.56 -5.77 -7.27
N ASP A 267 0.44 -6.84 -6.47
CA ASP A 267 1.59 -7.57 -5.92
C ASP A 267 2.21 -8.57 -6.92
N GLY A 268 1.75 -8.55 -8.18
CA GLY A 268 2.14 -9.53 -9.19
C GLY A 268 1.41 -10.85 -8.95
N TYR A 269 0.46 -11.18 -9.82
CA TYR A 269 -0.09 -12.52 -9.88
C TYR A 269 1.03 -13.49 -10.29
N LYS A 270 1.14 -14.64 -9.63
CA LYS A 270 2.18 -15.65 -9.89
C LYS A 270 2.09 -16.31 -11.28
N GLY A 271 1.19 -15.85 -12.15
CA GLY A 271 0.87 -16.42 -13.46
C GLY A 271 1.96 -16.23 -14.51
N GLN A 272 3.21 -16.56 -14.19
CA GLN A 272 4.27 -16.72 -15.19
C GLN A 272 3.88 -17.82 -16.19
N ASP A 273 4.42 -17.71 -17.40
CA ASP A 273 4.24 -18.62 -18.52
C ASP A 273 4.32 -20.09 -18.09
N ALA A 274 3.16 -20.71 -17.89
CA ALA A 274 3.09 -22.14 -17.69
C ALA A 274 3.13 -22.77 -19.09
N LYS A 275 4.35 -23.11 -19.54
CA LYS A 275 4.54 -24.00 -20.68
C LYS A 275 3.75 -25.28 -20.39
N SER A 276 3.03 -25.79 -21.41
CA SER A 276 2.37 -27.08 -21.32
C SER A 276 3.34 -28.13 -20.76
N GLN A 277 2.93 -28.90 -19.75
CA GLN A 277 3.62 -30.16 -19.44
C GLN A 277 3.59 -31.07 -20.66
#